data_AF-A0A7Y1UFH4-F1
#
_entry.id   AF-A0A7Y1UFH4-F1
#
_cell.length_a   1.000
_cell.length_b   1.000
_cell.length_c   1.000
_cell.angle_alpha   90.00
_cell.angle_beta   90.00
_cell.angle_gamma   90.00
#
_symmetry.space_group_name_H-M   'P 1'
#
loop_
_entity.id
_entity.type
_entity.pdbx_description
1 polymer ?
#
loop_
_entity_poly.entity_id
_entity_poly.type
_entity_poly.pdbx_seq_one_letter_code
_entity_poly.pdbx_strand_id
1 'polypeptide(L)'
;MKQHLRSVCCALFTLAVASPLGAQDDPDPQLRVGDGDEAVLSWFGAAGRTFFVLHTSDLLDWDYLPAITLGAGGQYELGTPGDQPFSALRLQFTDQPTSDPVADDFDGDWINNWLEITLFHTDPFDPATYGVLDRHRDADGDGVSDFMAYLFGMEATTDTDGDGLTDGAELAAGTNPLDPDSDHDGLADGEDAAPLTPLTTSGGAVSSLQILTPLAE
;
A
#
# COMPACT_ATOMS: atom_id res chain seq x y z
N MET A 1 49.62 28.53 -2.41
CA MET A 1 50.01 27.44 -3.33
C MET A 1 49.55 26.13 -2.71
N LYS A 2 48.67 25.39 -3.42
CA LYS A 2 48.25 23.98 -3.20
C LYS A 2 47.32 23.72 -1.99
N GLN A 3 46.01 23.52 -2.18
CA GLN A 3 45.29 22.31 -2.67
C GLN A 3 45.19 21.23 -1.57
N HIS A 4 44.11 20.49 -1.31
CA HIS A 4 42.77 20.32 -1.88
C HIS A 4 41.90 19.62 -0.81
N LEU A 5 40.61 19.38 -1.14
CA LEU A 5 39.60 18.55 -0.47
C LEU A 5 38.70 19.24 0.55
N ARG A 6 37.60 19.82 0.05
CA ARG A 6 36.27 19.56 0.60
C ARG A 6 35.39 19.10 -0.54
N SER A 7 35.30 17.78 -0.66
CA SER A 7 34.35 17.08 -1.51
C SER A 7 32.96 17.36 -0.95
N VAL A 8 32.28 18.40 -1.43
CA VAL A 8 30.83 18.44 -1.31
C VAL A 8 30.38 17.70 -2.55
N CYS A 9 30.12 16.41 -2.34
CA CYS A 9 29.49 15.55 -3.33
C CYS A 9 28.17 16.26 -3.69
N CYS A 10 28.20 16.98 -4.80
CA CYS A 10 27.01 17.39 -5.51
C CYS A 10 26.42 16.07 -6.04
N ALA A 11 25.71 15.36 -5.16
CA ALA A 11 24.90 14.24 -5.59
C ALA A 11 23.93 14.82 -6.61
N LEU A 12 23.97 14.27 -7.82
CA LEU A 12 22.93 14.46 -8.81
C LEU A 12 21.59 14.19 -8.11
N PHE A 13 20.88 15.25 -7.70
CA PHE A 13 19.49 15.17 -7.28
C PHE A 13 18.65 14.93 -8.53
N THR A 14 18.67 13.71 -9.08
CA THR A 14 17.47 13.20 -9.75
C THR A 14 16.52 12.76 -8.64
N LEU A 15 16.00 13.75 -7.92
CA LEU A 15 14.98 13.52 -6.92
C LEU A 15 13.64 13.46 -7.66
N ALA A 16 13.15 12.25 -7.87
CA ALA A 16 11.82 12.06 -8.41
C ALA A 16 10.83 12.33 -7.27
N VAL A 17 10.16 13.48 -7.32
CA VAL A 17 8.92 13.67 -6.57
C VAL A 17 7.85 12.97 -7.41
N ALA A 18 7.50 11.75 -7.06
CA ALA A 18 6.40 11.05 -7.69
C ALA A 18 5.09 11.58 -7.10
N SER A 19 4.22 12.11 -7.95
CA SER A 19 2.83 12.35 -7.60
C SER A 19 2.19 10.98 -7.33
N PRO A 20 1.36 10.84 -6.30
CA PRO A 20 0.61 9.60 -6.06
C PRO A 20 -0.27 9.32 -7.28
N LEU A 21 -0.22 8.09 -7.77
CA LEU A 21 -1.11 7.60 -8.82
C LEU A 21 -2.57 7.91 -8.43
N GLY A 22 -3.20 8.85 -9.14
CA GLY A 22 -4.63 9.17 -8.97
C GLY A 22 -4.99 10.62 -8.62
N ALA A 23 -4.04 11.47 -8.18
CA ALA A 23 -4.34 12.88 -7.89
C ALA A 23 -4.26 13.76 -9.15
N GLN A 24 -5.26 13.68 -10.03
CA GLN A 24 -5.24 14.41 -11.30
C GLN A 24 -5.46 15.94 -11.14
N ASP A 25 -5.85 16.42 -9.95
CA ASP A 25 -6.26 17.81 -9.71
C ASP A 25 -5.43 18.59 -8.66
N ASP A 26 -4.48 17.96 -7.97
CA ASP A 26 -3.62 18.66 -6.99
C ASP A 26 -2.32 19.14 -7.63
N PRO A 27 -1.82 20.34 -7.27
CA PRO A 27 -0.53 20.81 -7.76
C PRO A 27 0.60 19.90 -7.29
N ASP A 28 1.54 19.59 -8.19
CA ASP A 28 2.66 18.71 -7.88
C ASP A 28 3.46 19.21 -6.67
N PRO A 29 3.88 18.30 -5.77
CA PRO A 29 4.71 18.67 -4.63
C PRO A 29 6.02 19.31 -5.10
N GLN A 30 6.46 20.33 -4.38
CA GLN A 30 7.66 21.10 -4.71
C GLN A 30 8.70 20.89 -3.62
N LEU A 31 9.91 20.47 -4.01
CA LEU A 31 11.07 20.51 -3.12
C LEU A 31 11.91 21.75 -3.42
N ARG A 32 12.24 22.51 -2.36
CA ARG A 32 13.12 23.67 -2.44
C ARG A 32 14.27 23.48 -1.47
N VAL A 33 15.48 23.85 -1.87
CA VAL A 33 16.64 23.91 -0.96
C VAL A 33 16.77 25.35 -0.47
N GLY A 34 16.67 25.54 0.85
CA GLY A 34 16.80 26.83 1.50
C GLY A 34 18.26 27.28 1.64
N ASP A 35 18.44 28.52 2.13
CA ASP A 35 19.77 29.05 2.45
C ASP A 35 20.32 28.35 3.70
N GLY A 36 21.17 27.33 3.51
CA GLY A 36 21.82 26.58 4.61
C GLY A 36 21.81 25.05 4.49
N ASP A 37 21.64 24.49 3.29
CA ASP A 37 21.53 23.04 3.01
C ASP A 37 20.28 22.35 3.59
N GLU A 38 19.31 23.11 4.10
CA GLU A 38 18.02 22.60 4.58
C GLU A 38 17.03 22.48 3.42
N ALA A 39 16.50 21.28 3.17
CA ALA A 39 15.47 21.08 2.16
C ALA A 39 14.08 21.29 2.78
N VAL A 40 13.19 21.93 2.02
CA VAL A 40 11.79 22.16 2.38
C VAL A 40 10.92 21.50 1.33
N LEU A 41 10.19 20.47 1.74
CA LEU A 41 9.15 19.85 0.94
C LEU A 41 7.86 20.63 1.14
N SER A 42 7.20 21.02 0.06
CA SER A 42 5.93 21.73 0.10
C SER A 42 4.90 21.06 -0.80
N TRP A 43 3.65 20.99 -0.36
CA TRP A 43 2.57 20.34 -1.11
C TRP A 43 1.22 20.99 -0.80
N PHE A 44 0.22 20.71 -1.63
CA PHE A 44 -1.16 21.06 -1.33
C PHE A 44 -1.84 19.88 -0.63
N GLY A 45 -2.32 20.11 0.58
CA GLY A 45 -3.03 19.10 1.36
C GLY A 45 -4.52 19.21 1.17
N ALA A 46 -5.08 18.46 0.20
CA ALA A 46 -6.51 18.39 -0.04
C ALA A 46 -7.29 17.96 1.21
N ALA A 47 -8.47 18.55 1.42
CA ALA A 47 -9.28 18.26 2.60
C ALA A 47 -9.75 16.80 2.62
N GLY A 48 -9.62 16.12 3.75
CA GLY A 48 -10.05 14.73 3.92
C GLY A 48 -8.98 13.68 3.64
N ARG A 49 -7.77 14.09 3.23
CA ARG A 49 -6.61 13.20 3.06
C ARG A 49 -5.66 13.28 4.24
N THR A 50 -5.01 12.16 4.52
CA THR A 50 -3.87 12.09 5.44
C THR A 50 -2.59 11.97 4.62
N PHE A 51 -1.66 12.92 4.80
CA PHE A 51 -0.39 12.97 4.10
C PHE A 51 0.74 12.55 5.04
N PHE A 52 1.71 11.83 4.49
CA PHE A 52 2.92 11.41 5.19
C PHE A 52 4.08 11.36 4.19
N VAL A 53 5.30 11.33 4.73
CA VAL A 53 6.52 11.42 3.93
C VAL A 53 7.40 10.24 4.27
N LEU A 54 7.79 9.48 3.24
CA LEU A 54 8.81 8.45 3.36
C LEU A 54 10.17 9.04 2.98
N HIS A 55 11.22 8.54 3.63
CA HIS A 55 12.60 8.85 3.29
C HIS A 55 13.42 7.57 3.13
N THR A 56 14.52 7.68 2.39
CA THR A 56 15.48 6.59 2.23
C THR A 56 16.88 7.17 2.09
N SER A 57 17.89 6.42 2.53
CA SER A 57 19.31 6.77 2.36
C SER A 57 19.97 6.02 1.19
N ASP A 58 19.34 4.97 0.67
CA ASP A 58 19.94 4.05 -0.32
C ASP A 58 18.99 3.62 -1.45
N LEU A 59 17.76 4.14 -1.45
CA LEU A 59 16.67 3.83 -2.39
C LEU A 59 16.07 2.41 -2.23
N LEU A 60 16.50 1.65 -1.22
CA LEU A 60 16.03 0.30 -0.92
C LEU A 60 15.24 0.30 0.38
N ASP A 61 15.83 0.85 1.45
CA ASP A 61 15.23 0.89 2.76
C ASP A 61 14.48 2.22 2.94
N TRP A 62 13.16 2.14 3.05
CA TRP A 62 12.27 3.28 3.21
C TRP A 62 11.69 3.32 4.62
N ASP A 63 11.66 4.51 5.21
CA ASP A 63 11.11 4.79 6.54
C ASP A 63 10.13 5.96 6.49
N TYR A 64 9.09 5.91 7.32
CA TYR A 64 8.18 7.05 7.51
C TYR A 64 8.82 8.11 8.41
N LEU A 65 8.76 9.37 7.98
CA LEU A 65 8.99 10.49 8.88
C LEU A 65 7.87 10.55 9.93
N PRO A 66 8.15 10.99 11.18
CA PRO A 66 7.14 11.08 12.24
C PRO A 66 6.07 12.16 11.99
N ALA A 67 6.09 12.80 10.82
CA ALA A 67 5.18 13.88 10.45
C ALA A 67 3.99 13.32 9.64
N ILE A 68 2.83 13.22 10.31
CA ILE A 68 1.53 12.92 9.68
C ILE A 68 0.72 14.22 9.62
N THR A 69 0.20 14.55 8.45
CA THR A 69 -0.49 15.81 8.20
C THR A 69 -1.91 15.55 7.68
N LEU A 70 -2.92 16.00 8.44
CA LEU A 70 -4.30 16.01 7.96
C LEU A 70 -4.53 17.20 7.04
N GLY A 71 -4.93 16.93 5.80
CA GLY A 71 -5.24 17.93 4.81
C GLY A 71 -6.54 18.66 5.13
N ALA A 72 -6.52 19.99 5.00
CA ALA A 72 -7.64 20.89 5.24
C ALA A 72 -7.90 21.85 4.06
N GLY A 73 -7.32 21.57 2.89
CA GLY A 73 -7.43 22.41 1.69
C GLY A 73 -6.50 23.62 1.72
N GLY A 74 -5.18 23.39 1.70
CA GLY A 74 -4.18 24.46 1.77
C GLY A 74 -2.75 23.99 1.48
N GLN A 75 -1.79 24.93 1.50
CA GLN A 75 -0.38 24.63 1.33
C GLN A 75 0.25 24.21 2.66
N TYR A 76 1.04 23.13 2.63
CA TYR A 76 1.80 22.60 3.76
C TYR A 76 3.28 22.55 3.41
N GLU A 77 4.13 22.64 4.45
CA GLU A 77 5.58 22.59 4.31
C GLU A 77 6.17 21.73 5.42
N LEU A 78 7.16 20.92 5.06
CA LEU A 78 7.95 20.11 5.97
C LEU A 78 9.43 20.43 5.74
N GLY A 79 10.06 21.02 6.75
CA GLY A 79 11.51 21.11 6.81
C GLY A 79 12.11 19.73 7.05
N THR A 80 13.11 19.34 6.27
CA THR A 80 13.77 18.06 6.46
C THR A 80 14.62 18.10 7.74
N PRO A 81 14.54 17.10 8.63
CA PRO A 81 15.35 17.06 9.84
C PRO A 81 16.85 17.22 9.50
N GLY A 82 17.51 18.19 10.14
CA GLY A 82 18.93 18.46 9.94
C GLY A 82 19.85 17.25 10.16
N ASP A 83 21.02 17.30 9.52
CA ASP A 83 22.16 16.37 9.54
C ASP A 83 21.94 14.90 9.09
N GLN A 84 20.72 14.44 8.79
CA GLN A 84 20.52 13.09 8.23
C GLN A 84 20.62 13.10 6.70
N PRO A 85 21.58 12.39 6.08
CA PRO A 85 21.62 12.28 4.62
C PRO A 85 20.49 11.38 4.14
N PHE A 86 19.42 11.96 3.60
CA PHE A 86 18.45 11.23 2.79
C PHE A 86 18.85 11.34 1.31
N SER A 87 18.75 10.22 0.60
CA SER A 87 18.95 10.13 -0.86
C SER A 87 17.65 10.41 -1.61
N ALA A 88 16.49 10.08 -1.02
CA ALA A 88 15.19 10.42 -1.59
C ALA A 88 14.13 10.69 -0.52
N LEU A 89 13.12 11.47 -0.92
CA LEU A 89 11.86 11.68 -0.21
C LEU A 89 10.71 11.31 -1.13
N ARG A 90 9.66 10.72 -0.57
CA ARG A 90 8.41 10.41 -1.26
C ARG A 90 7.25 10.96 -0.43
N LEU A 91 6.43 11.82 -1.03
CA LEU A 91 5.16 12.22 -0.45
C LEU A 91 4.12 11.19 -0.86
N GLN A 92 3.36 10.68 0.10
CA GLN A 92 2.20 9.83 -0.14
C GLN A 92 1.00 10.34 0.66
N PHE A 93 -0.18 9.87 0.29
CA PHE A 93 -1.40 10.15 1.02
C PHE A 93 -2.32 8.94 1.00
N THR A 94 -3.21 8.88 1.97
CA THR A 94 -4.40 8.02 1.93
C THR A 94 -5.66 8.87 2.13
N ASP A 95 -6.77 8.43 1.56
CA ASP A 95 -8.10 8.99 1.86
C ASP A 95 -8.66 8.42 3.19
N GLN A 96 -7.97 7.45 3.80
CA GLN A 96 -8.30 6.94 5.14
C GLN A 96 -7.66 7.80 6.24
N PRO A 97 -8.33 7.98 7.39
CA PRO A 97 -7.68 8.54 8.57
C PRO A 97 -6.63 7.55 9.10
N THR A 98 -5.39 7.99 9.24
CA THR A 98 -4.33 7.20 9.87
C THR A 98 -3.62 8.02 10.95
N SER A 99 -3.28 7.36 12.06
CA SER A 99 -2.33 7.87 13.05
C SER A 99 -1.05 7.05 13.13
N ASP A 100 -1.00 5.92 12.43
CA ASP A 100 0.13 5.00 12.41
C ASP A 100 0.25 4.34 11.01
N PRO A 101 0.79 5.07 10.02
CA PRO A 101 0.92 4.56 8.65
C PRO A 101 1.91 3.40 8.55
N VAL A 102 2.64 3.07 9.62
CA VAL A 102 3.56 1.92 9.66
C VAL A 102 2.77 0.63 9.91
N ALA A 103 1.84 0.67 10.85
CA ALA A 103 1.09 -0.50 11.30
C ALA A 103 -0.20 -0.74 10.52
N ASP A 104 -0.73 0.28 9.86
CA ASP A 104 -1.93 0.17 9.03
C ASP A 104 -1.67 -0.68 7.78
N ASP A 105 -2.77 -1.20 7.21
CA ASP A 105 -2.85 -1.92 5.94
C ASP A 105 -3.75 -1.06 5.03
N PHE A 106 -3.15 -0.43 4.02
CA PHE A 106 -3.79 0.64 3.27
C PHE A 106 -4.57 0.16 2.05
N ASP A 107 -4.18 -0.95 1.44
CA ASP A 107 -4.90 -1.57 0.33
C ASP A 107 -5.75 -2.77 0.76
N GLY A 108 -5.59 -3.23 2.00
CA GLY A 108 -6.44 -4.25 2.61
C GLY A 108 -6.05 -5.67 2.22
N ASP A 109 -4.81 -5.89 1.78
CA ASP A 109 -4.30 -7.20 1.33
C ASP A 109 -3.70 -8.05 2.47
N TRP A 110 -3.92 -7.63 3.72
CA TRP A 110 -3.48 -8.26 4.97
C TRP A 110 -1.98 -8.14 5.26
N ILE A 111 -1.23 -7.46 4.40
CA ILE A 111 0.15 -7.08 4.65
C ILE A 111 0.14 -5.64 5.16
N ASN A 112 0.67 -5.41 6.36
CA ASN A 112 0.79 -4.03 6.82
C ASN A 112 1.89 -3.27 6.08
N ASN A 113 1.72 -1.95 5.99
CA ASN A 113 2.60 -1.07 5.23
C ASN A 113 4.08 -1.21 5.61
N TRP A 114 4.40 -1.51 6.88
CA TRP A 114 5.78 -1.76 7.32
C TRP A 114 6.42 -2.96 6.63
N LEU A 115 5.70 -4.09 6.56
CA LEU A 115 6.19 -5.29 5.91
C LEU A 115 6.38 -5.04 4.42
N GLU A 116 5.43 -4.33 3.80
CA GLU A 116 5.50 -3.96 2.40
C GLU A 116 6.73 -3.13 2.06
N ILE A 117 7.00 -2.05 2.80
CA ILE A 117 8.15 -1.19 2.49
C ILE A 117 9.50 -1.81 2.88
N THR A 118 9.54 -2.65 3.93
CA THR A 118 10.79 -3.11 4.54
C THR A 118 11.20 -4.51 4.11
N LEU A 119 10.24 -5.43 4.04
CA LEU A 119 10.52 -6.85 3.80
C LEU A 119 10.24 -7.23 2.35
N PHE A 120 9.12 -6.74 1.81
CA PHE A 120 8.65 -7.10 0.47
C PHE A 120 9.04 -6.07 -0.59
N HIS A 121 9.41 -4.85 -0.19
CA HIS A 121 9.70 -3.73 -1.07
C HIS A 121 8.60 -3.50 -2.13
N THR A 122 7.35 -3.55 -1.69
CA THR A 122 6.11 -3.42 -2.47
C THR A 122 5.50 -2.03 -2.30
N ASP A 123 4.40 -1.73 -3.02
CA ASP A 123 3.68 -0.46 -2.90
C ASP A 123 2.49 -0.62 -1.93
N PRO A 124 2.45 0.10 -0.78
CA PRO A 124 1.39 -0.01 0.23
C PRO A 124 -0.01 0.44 -0.17
N PHE A 125 -0.27 0.53 -1.47
CA PHE A 125 -1.52 1.03 -2.03
C PHE A 125 -1.95 0.19 -3.24
N ASP A 126 -1.19 -0.83 -3.57
CA ASP A 126 -1.45 -1.71 -4.69
C ASP A 126 -1.71 -3.11 -4.15
N PRO A 127 -3.00 -3.52 -4.05
CA PRO A 127 -3.37 -4.79 -3.45
C PRO A 127 -2.87 -5.98 -4.27
N ALA A 128 -2.27 -5.77 -5.44
CA ALA A 128 -1.71 -6.84 -6.28
C ALA A 128 -0.21 -7.10 -6.02
N THR A 129 0.40 -6.48 -5.01
CA THR A 129 1.87 -6.49 -4.87
C THR A 129 2.43 -7.72 -4.13
N TYR A 130 1.59 -8.65 -3.68
CA TYR A 130 1.97 -9.90 -2.98
C TYR A 130 2.83 -10.90 -3.83
N GLY A 131 3.01 -10.67 -5.14
CA GLY A 131 3.65 -11.61 -6.07
C GLY A 131 4.81 -11.09 -6.95
N VAL A 132 5.27 -9.83 -6.82
CA VAL A 132 6.14 -9.21 -7.85
C VAL A 132 7.65 -9.20 -7.56
N LEU A 133 8.11 -9.79 -6.45
CA LEU A 133 9.54 -10.03 -6.30
C LEU A 133 9.95 -11.26 -7.12
N ASP A 134 10.43 -11.03 -8.35
CA ASP A 134 11.15 -11.97 -9.25
C ASP A 134 12.29 -12.76 -8.56
N ARG A 135 12.61 -12.46 -7.30
CA ARG A 135 13.58 -13.20 -6.47
C ARG A 135 12.97 -14.31 -5.61
N HIS A 136 11.64 -14.37 -5.44
CA HIS A 136 10.98 -15.36 -4.59
C HIS A 136 10.20 -16.36 -5.43
N ARG A 137 10.47 -17.64 -5.18
CA ARG A 137 9.85 -18.76 -5.90
C ARG A 137 8.35 -18.78 -5.59
N ASP A 138 7.54 -18.96 -6.62
CA ASP A 138 6.10 -19.21 -6.59
C ASP A 138 5.91 -20.59 -7.24
N ALA A 139 5.71 -21.63 -6.42
CA ALA A 139 5.77 -23.02 -6.86
C ALA A 139 4.48 -23.52 -7.54
N ASP A 140 3.33 -22.98 -7.13
CA ASP A 140 1.99 -23.35 -7.58
C ASP A 140 1.38 -22.32 -8.55
N GLY A 141 1.94 -21.12 -8.64
CA GLY A 141 1.63 -20.13 -9.66
C GLY A 141 0.33 -19.37 -9.41
N ASP A 142 -0.09 -19.24 -8.15
CA ASP A 142 -1.33 -18.56 -7.76
C ASP A 142 -1.14 -17.06 -7.47
N GLY A 143 0.11 -16.59 -7.50
CA GLY A 143 0.49 -15.20 -7.21
C GLY A 143 1.07 -14.99 -5.81
N VAL A 144 1.04 -16.00 -4.92
CA VAL A 144 1.64 -15.96 -3.58
C VAL A 144 2.99 -16.68 -3.61
N SER A 145 4.07 -16.00 -3.21
CA SER A 145 5.37 -16.66 -3.18
C SER A 145 5.46 -17.73 -2.07
N ASP A 146 6.27 -18.78 -2.27
CA ASP A 146 6.55 -19.84 -1.27
C ASP A 146 6.97 -19.26 0.10
N PHE A 147 7.65 -18.11 0.11
CA PHE A 147 8.07 -17.43 1.33
C PHE A 147 6.90 -16.76 2.06
N MET A 148 5.97 -16.17 1.30
CA MET A 148 4.74 -15.60 1.84
C MET A 148 3.85 -16.69 2.41
N ALA A 149 3.60 -17.76 1.65
CA ALA A 149 2.83 -18.89 2.11
C ALA A 149 3.35 -19.43 3.45
N TYR A 150 4.67 -19.64 3.55
CA TYR A 150 5.32 -20.05 4.80
C TYR A 150 5.15 -19.04 5.96
N LEU A 151 5.23 -17.73 5.68
CA LEU A 151 5.15 -16.70 6.72
C LEU A 151 3.74 -16.58 7.30
N PHE A 152 2.72 -16.69 6.44
CA PHE A 152 1.31 -16.56 6.83
C PHE A 152 0.66 -17.89 7.21
N GLY A 153 1.36 -19.01 7.07
CA GLY A 153 0.87 -20.33 7.45
C GLY A 153 -0.06 -20.97 6.42
N MET A 154 -0.02 -20.48 5.17
CA MET A 154 -0.66 -21.11 4.02
C MET A 154 0.12 -22.36 3.60
N GLU A 155 -0.56 -23.29 2.93
CA GLU A 155 0.10 -24.41 2.27
C GLU A 155 0.70 -23.91 0.95
N ALA A 156 1.73 -24.58 0.43
CA ALA A 156 2.26 -24.26 -0.91
C ALA A 156 1.40 -24.95 -2.00
N THR A 157 0.10 -24.66 -1.94
CA THR A 157 -0.92 -25.10 -2.88
C THR A 157 -1.71 -23.89 -3.34
N THR A 158 -2.23 -23.95 -4.57
CA THR A 158 -2.97 -22.84 -5.21
C THR A 158 -4.21 -22.37 -4.44
N ASP A 159 -4.76 -23.18 -3.53
CA ASP A 159 -6.04 -22.97 -2.82
C ASP A 159 -5.93 -23.72 -1.49
N THR A 160 -5.57 -22.99 -0.43
CA THR A 160 -5.16 -23.55 0.87
C THR A 160 -6.35 -24.05 1.68
N ASP A 161 -7.49 -23.35 1.64
CA ASP A 161 -8.68 -23.73 2.41
C ASP A 161 -9.70 -24.57 1.61
N GLY A 162 -9.54 -24.63 0.29
CA GLY A 162 -10.27 -25.50 -0.61
C GLY A 162 -11.66 -24.98 -0.98
N ASP A 163 -11.87 -23.67 -0.92
CA ASP A 163 -13.16 -23.03 -1.17
C ASP A 163 -13.43 -22.73 -2.66
N GLY A 164 -12.39 -22.81 -3.49
CA GLY A 164 -12.44 -22.62 -4.94
C GLY A 164 -11.92 -21.27 -5.45
N LEU A 165 -11.54 -20.35 -4.57
CA LEU A 165 -10.63 -19.25 -4.89
C LEU A 165 -9.18 -19.71 -4.71
N THR A 166 -8.27 -18.97 -5.34
CA THR A 166 -6.83 -19.22 -5.13
C THR A 166 -6.32 -18.30 -4.05
N ASP A 167 -5.31 -18.68 -3.26
CA ASP A 167 -4.79 -17.85 -2.16
C ASP A 167 -4.47 -16.41 -2.62
N GLY A 168 -3.85 -16.28 -3.80
CA GLY A 168 -3.55 -14.97 -4.39
C GLY A 168 -4.79 -14.19 -4.86
N ALA A 169 -5.87 -14.86 -5.24
CA ALA A 169 -7.13 -14.20 -5.58
C ALA A 169 -7.87 -13.72 -4.33
N GLU A 170 -7.78 -14.48 -3.26
CA GLU A 170 -8.35 -14.14 -1.96
C GLU A 170 -7.66 -12.91 -1.34
N LEU A 171 -6.33 -12.89 -1.32
CA LEU A 171 -5.57 -11.72 -0.87
C LEU A 171 -5.92 -10.46 -1.68
N ALA A 172 -6.06 -10.57 -3.01
CA ALA A 172 -6.50 -9.46 -3.85
C ALA A 172 -7.96 -9.03 -3.61
N ALA A 173 -8.80 -9.95 -3.13
CA ALA A 173 -10.18 -9.65 -2.76
C ALA A 173 -10.32 -9.16 -1.30
N GLY A 174 -9.26 -9.28 -0.50
CA GLY A 174 -9.25 -9.00 0.94
C GLY A 174 -9.88 -10.11 1.79
N THR A 175 -10.15 -11.28 1.20
CA THR A 175 -10.63 -12.49 1.92
C THR A 175 -9.45 -13.25 2.52
N ASN A 176 -9.73 -14.30 3.29
CA ASN A 176 -8.74 -15.01 4.10
C ASN A 176 -8.41 -16.39 3.51
N PRO A 177 -7.19 -16.61 2.97
CA PRO A 177 -6.78 -17.90 2.38
C PRO A 177 -6.77 -19.12 3.31
N LEU A 178 -7.06 -18.92 4.59
CA LEU A 178 -7.11 -19.95 5.62
C LEU A 178 -8.52 -20.21 6.14
N ASP A 179 -9.52 -19.55 5.58
CA ASP A 179 -10.89 -19.55 6.05
C ASP A 179 -11.88 -19.54 4.88
N PRO A 180 -12.53 -20.67 4.58
CA PRO A 180 -13.31 -20.83 3.35
C PRO A 180 -14.61 -20.03 3.31
N ASP A 181 -14.87 -19.16 4.30
CA ASP A 181 -16.06 -18.32 4.49
C ASP A 181 -15.64 -17.12 5.37
N SER A 182 -15.00 -16.12 4.76
CA SER A 182 -14.34 -15.02 5.46
C SER A 182 -15.29 -14.19 6.33
N ASP A 183 -16.54 -14.06 5.91
CA ASP A 183 -17.55 -13.27 6.61
C ASP A 183 -18.48 -14.10 7.53
N HIS A 184 -18.30 -15.42 7.50
CA HIS A 184 -18.94 -16.42 8.35
C HIS A 184 -20.47 -16.46 8.22
N ASP A 185 -21.00 -16.25 7.02
CA ASP A 185 -22.44 -16.26 6.76
C ASP A 185 -22.99 -17.61 6.26
N GLY A 186 -22.08 -18.54 5.94
CA GLY A 186 -22.37 -19.89 5.47
C GLY A 186 -22.30 -20.07 3.94
N LEU A 187 -21.89 -19.05 3.19
CA LEU A 187 -21.45 -19.17 1.80
C LEU A 187 -19.92 -19.15 1.72
N ALA A 188 -19.34 -20.02 0.90
CA ALA A 188 -17.91 -20.00 0.70
C ALA A 188 -17.49 -18.79 -0.14
N ASP A 189 -16.29 -18.24 0.06
CA ASP A 189 -15.86 -17.02 -0.64
C ASP A 189 -15.84 -17.23 -2.16
N GLY A 190 -15.44 -18.42 -2.62
CA GLY A 190 -15.48 -18.83 -4.03
C GLY A 190 -16.86 -19.01 -4.64
N GLU A 191 -17.91 -19.11 -3.82
CA GLU A 191 -19.30 -19.17 -4.26
C GLU A 191 -20.08 -17.87 -3.97
N ASP A 192 -19.55 -16.99 -3.12
CA ASP A 192 -20.20 -15.76 -2.71
C ASP A 192 -19.88 -14.59 -3.66
N ALA A 193 -20.92 -13.82 -3.98
CA ALA A 193 -20.79 -12.59 -4.74
C ALA A 193 -20.28 -11.42 -3.89
N ALA A 194 -20.31 -11.55 -2.56
CA ALA A 194 -19.91 -10.48 -1.65
C ALA A 194 -19.22 -11.02 -0.37
N PRO A 195 -18.06 -11.72 -0.51
CA PRO A 195 -17.42 -12.57 0.52
C PRO A 195 -16.91 -11.85 1.77
N LEU A 196 -17.11 -10.54 1.86
CA LEU A 196 -16.74 -9.71 3.02
C LEU A 196 -17.97 -9.08 3.69
N THR A 197 -19.19 -9.47 3.28
CA THR A 197 -20.44 -8.85 3.72
C THR A 197 -21.48 -9.88 4.14
N PRO A 198 -21.62 -10.15 5.46
CA PRO A 198 -22.43 -11.26 5.91
C PRO A 198 -23.89 -11.15 5.48
N LEU A 199 -24.45 -12.23 4.94
CA LEU A 199 -25.86 -12.41 4.70
C LEU A 199 -26.63 -12.36 6.01
N THR A 200 -27.13 -11.18 6.35
CA THR A 200 -27.97 -11.01 7.54
C THR A 200 -29.26 -11.82 7.39
N THR A 201 -29.37 -12.95 8.11
CA THR A 201 -30.63 -13.67 8.32
C THR A 201 -31.53 -12.92 9.31
N SER A 202 -31.92 -11.70 8.94
CA SER A 202 -33.02 -10.99 9.59
C SER A 202 -34.34 -11.58 9.07
N GLY A 203 -34.99 -12.37 9.91
CA GLY A 203 -36.17 -13.16 9.58
C GLY A 203 -37.22 -12.47 8.70
N GLY A 204 -37.70 -13.19 7.69
CA GLY A 204 -38.96 -12.89 7.03
C GLY A 204 -38.94 -11.72 6.06
N ALA A 205 -38.12 -11.78 5.02
CA ALA A 205 -38.52 -11.57 3.63
C ALA A 205 -37.29 -11.79 2.76
N VAL A 206 -37.33 -12.85 1.96
CA VAL A 206 -36.46 -12.97 0.80
C VAL A 206 -36.72 -11.75 -0.09
N SER A 207 -35.88 -10.71 0.04
CA SER A 207 -35.80 -9.67 -0.98
C SER A 207 -34.98 -10.24 -2.12
N SER A 208 -35.63 -11.18 -2.80
CA SER A 208 -35.41 -11.71 -4.12
C SER A 208 -34.42 -10.86 -4.93
N LEU A 209 -33.13 -11.18 -4.89
CA LEU A 209 -32.26 -10.88 -6.01
C LEU A 209 -32.74 -11.81 -7.12
N GLN A 210 -33.58 -11.28 -8.01
CA GLN A 210 -34.03 -12.01 -9.18
C GLN A 210 -32.78 -12.38 -9.99
N ILE A 211 -32.44 -13.67 -10.00
CA ILE A 211 -31.52 -14.23 -10.99
C ILE A 211 -32.15 -13.93 -12.36
N LEU A 212 -31.63 -12.92 -13.04
CA LEU A 212 -31.95 -12.63 -14.44
C LEU A 212 -31.36 -13.77 -15.28
N THR A 213 -32.16 -14.80 -15.49
CA THR A 213 -31.89 -15.79 -16.54
C THR A 213 -32.08 -15.10 -17.90
N PRO A 214 -31.14 -15.27 -18.85
CA PRO A 214 -31.24 -14.63 -20.15
C PRO A 214 -32.36 -15.30 -20.97
N LEU A 215 -33.27 -14.49 -21.49
CA LEU A 215 -34.28 -14.93 -22.45
C LEU A 215 -33.60 -15.18 -23.80
N ALA A 216 -33.47 -16.45 -24.19
CA ALA A 216 -33.11 -16.85 -25.55
C ALA A 216 -34.36 -17.40 -26.26
N GLU A 217 -34.77 -16.63 -27.28
CA GLU A 217 -35.71 -16.80 -28.41
C GLU A 217 -36.88 -17.79 -28.34
#